data_AF-A0A2V7D0I2-F1
#
_entry.id   AF-A0A2V7D0I2-F1
#
_cell.length_a   1.000
_cell.length_b   1.000
_cell.length_c   1.000
_cell.angle_alpha   90.00
_cell.angle_beta   90.00
_cell.angle_gamma   90.00
#
_symmetry.space_group_name_H-M   'P 1'
#
loop_
_entity.id
_entity.type
_entity.pdbx_description
1 polymer ?
#
loop_
_entity_poly.entity_id
_entity_poly.type
_entity_poly.pdbx_seq_one_letter_code
_entity_poly.pdbx_strand_id
1 'polypeptide(L)'
;MTIDRYTKAVLTVIAVALVVIAARPYFPASIWPGALQVAPAQAQTAAREGTIPKNWGKYLSYGGGNLLLEGPDKSFRVVDLDGKPSDGYPRLKWIIKFE
;
A
#
# COMPACT_ATOMS: atom_id res chain seq x y z
N MET A 1 -0.07 -51.11 10.20
CA MET A 1 -0.07 -49.89 11.04
C MET A 1 -1.51 -49.53 11.34
N THR A 2 -2.02 -49.90 12.50
CA THR A 2 -3.38 -49.52 12.93
C THR A 2 -3.29 -48.08 13.40
N ILE A 3 -3.84 -47.15 12.61
CA ILE A 3 -3.78 -45.73 12.95
C ILE A 3 -4.64 -45.53 14.20
N ASP A 4 -4.04 -44.97 15.25
CA ASP A 4 -4.73 -44.72 16.49
C ASP A 4 -5.89 -43.73 16.27
N ARG A 5 -6.99 -43.88 17.02
CA ARG A 5 -8.19 -43.04 16.87
C ARG A 5 -7.85 -41.55 17.11
N TYR A 6 -6.94 -41.24 18.02
CA TYR A 6 -6.46 -39.89 18.25
C TYR A 6 -5.67 -39.37 17.05
N THR A 7 -4.77 -40.18 16.50
CA THR A 7 -4.00 -39.81 15.29
C THR A 7 -4.93 -39.50 14.12
N LYS A 8 -5.98 -40.31 13.91
CA LYS A 8 -6.98 -40.04 12.88
C LYS A 8 -7.70 -38.71 13.13
N ALA A 9 -8.11 -38.46 14.37
CA ALA A 9 -8.81 -37.22 14.73
C ALA A 9 -7.92 -35.98 14.50
N VAL A 10 -6.67 -36.01 14.96
CA VAL A 10 -5.71 -34.91 14.77
C VAL A 10 -5.49 -34.65 13.29
N LEU A 11 -5.26 -35.70 12.49
CA LEU A 11 -5.06 -35.55 11.04
C LEU A 11 -6.29 -34.98 10.34
N THR A 12 -7.49 -35.36 10.77
CA THR A 12 -8.72 -34.78 10.20
C THR A 12 -8.86 -33.29 10.52
N VAL A 13 -8.52 -32.86 11.73
CA VAL A 13 -8.57 -31.44 12.11
C VAL A 13 -7.57 -30.63 11.29
N ILE A 14 -6.34 -31.15 11.13
CA ILE A 14 -5.31 -30.51 10.31
C ILE A 14 -5.77 -30.42 8.85
N ALA A 15 -6.30 -31.49 8.28
CA ALA A 15 -6.79 -31.51 6.91
C ALA A 15 -7.89 -30.46 6.69
N VAL A 16 -8.86 -30.36 7.61
CA VAL A 16 -9.92 -29.34 7.55
C VAL A 16 -9.33 -27.93 7.63
N ALA A 17 -8.41 -27.68 8.56
CA ALA A 17 -7.76 -26.38 8.68
C ALA A 17 -7.04 -25.96 7.39
N LEU A 18 -6.33 -26.90 6.74
CA LEU A 18 -5.64 -26.65 5.47
C LEU A 18 -6.62 -26.36 4.33
N VAL A 19 -7.73 -27.08 4.24
CA VAL A 19 -8.79 -26.79 3.25
C VAL A 19 -9.36 -25.39 3.45
N VAL A 20 -9.62 -25.00 4.69
CA VAL A 20 -10.12 -23.66 5.01
C VAL A 20 -9.11 -22.59 4.59
N ILE A 21 -7.81 -22.79 4.84
CA ILE A 21 -6.76 -21.85 4.42
C ILE A 21 -6.68 -21.76 2.89
N ALA A 22 -6.73 -22.90 2.18
CA ALA A 22 -6.66 -22.94 0.72
C ALA A 22 -7.90 -22.32 0.04
N ALA A 23 -9.07 -22.39 0.68
CA ALA A 23 -10.31 -21.82 0.17
C ALA A 23 -10.36 -20.29 0.30
N ARG A 24 -9.65 -19.68 1.27
CA ARG A 24 -9.64 -18.23 1.54
C ARG A 24 -9.57 -17.31 0.32
N PRO A 25 -8.66 -17.46 -0.65
CA PRO A 25 -8.56 -16.54 -1.79
C PRO A 25 -9.80 -16.51 -2.69
N TYR A 26 -10.66 -17.53 -2.62
CA TYR A 26 -11.86 -17.61 -3.44
C TYR A 26 -13.10 -16.99 -2.80
N PHE A 27 -13.03 -16.58 -1.52
CA PHE A 27 -14.15 -16.01 -0.79
C PHE A 27 -13.83 -14.59 -0.30
N PRO A 28 -14.77 -13.64 -0.44
CA PRO A 28 -14.56 -12.27 0.03
C PRO A 28 -14.35 -12.22 1.55
N ALA A 29 -13.49 -11.29 1.99
CA ALA A 29 -13.08 -11.12 3.39
C ALA A 29 -14.27 -10.90 4.36
N SER A 30 -15.40 -10.40 3.88
CA SER A 30 -16.63 -10.18 4.64
C SER A 30 -17.30 -11.46 5.16
N ILE A 31 -17.02 -12.61 4.55
CA ILE A 31 -17.60 -13.91 4.92
C ILE A 31 -16.78 -14.57 6.05
N TRP A 32 -15.56 -14.10 6.30
CA TRP A 32 -14.65 -14.68 7.29
C TRP A 32 -14.91 -14.10 8.69
N PRO A 33 -15.03 -14.96 9.72
CA PRO A 33 -15.07 -14.52 11.12
C PRO A 33 -13.86 -13.64 11.45
N GLY A 34 -14.02 -12.62 12.30
CA GLY A 34 -12.96 -11.67 12.63
C GLY A 34 -11.65 -12.33 13.11
N ALA A 35 -11.74 -13.45 13.83
CA ALA A 35 -10.57 -14.24 14.26
C ALA A 35 -9.76 -14.87 13.11
N LEU A 36 -10.35 -14.97 11.92
CA LEU A 36 -9.75 -15.52 10.71
C LEU A 36 -9.40 -14.45 9.68
N GLN A 37 -9.76 -13.18 9.93
CA GLN A 37 -9.36 -12.08 9.08
C GLN A 37 -7.87 -11.82 9.23
N VAL A 38 -7.16 -11.81 8.11
CA VAL A 38 -5.76 -11.38 8.08
C VAL A 38 -5.76 -9.87 8.08
N ALA A 39 -5.04 -9.25 9.01
CA ALA A 39 -4.82 -7.80 8.97
C ALA A 39 -4.24 -7.45 7.60
N PRO A 40 -4.76 -6.41 6.91
CA PRO A 40 -4.26 -6.04 5.60
C PRO A 40 -2.75 -5.84 5.71
N ALA A 41 -1.99 -6.62 4.95
CA ALA A 41 -0.58 -6.37 4.79
C ALA A 41 -0.48 -4.96 4.18
N GLN A 42 0.13 -4.03 4.92
CA GLN A 42 0.42 -2.69 4.44
C GLN A 42 1.55 -2.74 3.39
N ALA A 43 1.37 -3.55 2.36
CA ALA A 43 2.24 -3.59 1.20
C ALA A 43 1.89 -2.40 0.31
N GLN A 44 2.89 -1.56 0.06
CA GLN A 44 2.80 -0.28 -0.64
C GLN A 44 1.83 0.70 0.04
N THR A 45 2.39 1.57 0.87
CA THR A 45 1.81 2.88 1.19
C THR A 45 1.13 3.42 -0.07
N ALA A 46 -0.18 3.67 0.01
CA ALA A 46 -0.94 4.27 -1.08
C ALA A 46 -0.12 5.41 -1.67
N ALA A 47 0.04 5.43 -3.00
CA ALA A 47 0.74 6.52 -3.67
C ALA A 47 0.14 7.82 -3.14
N ARG A 48 0.97 8.66 -2.52
CA ARG A 48 0.47 9.89 -1.91
C ARG A 48 -0.10 10.74 -3.04
N GLU A 49 -1.38 11.04 -2.94
CA GLU A 49 -2.05 11.94 -3.87
C GLU A 49 -1.93 13.36 -3.31
N GLY A 50 -1.36 14.25 -4.11
CA GLY A 50 -1.30 15.67 -3.81
C GLY A 50 -1.98 16.45 -4.92
N THR A 51 -2.93 17.30 -4.56
CA THR A 51 -3.51 18.28 -5.48
C THR A 51 -2.66 19.55 -5.42
N ILE A 52 -2.16 19.99 -6.57
CA ILE A 52 -1.46 21.28 -6.65
C ILE A 52 -2.49 22.37 -6.97
N PRO A 53 -2.64 23.39 -6.12
CA PRO A 53 -3.51 24.53 -6.40
C PRO A 53 -3.11 25.28 -7.68
N LYS A 54 -4.08 25.68 -8.52
CA LYS A 54 -3.85 26.49 -9.73
C LYS A 54 -3.04 27.77 -9.49
N ASN A 55 -3.22 28.38 -8.32
CA ASN A 55 -2.56 29.64 -7.97
C ASN A 55 -1.05 29.49 -7.68
N TRP A 56 -0.53 28.26 -7.60
CA TRP A 56 0.90 28.02 -7.43
C TRP A 56 1.70 28.22 -8.71
N GLY A 57 1.02 28.17 -9.86
CA GLY A 57 1.61 28.48 -11.16
C GLY A 57 1.74 27.26 -12.07
N LYS A 58 2.48 27.44 -13.16
CA LYS A 58 2.67 26.42 -14.19
C LYS A 58 3.76 25.43 -13.76
N TYR A 59 3.52 24.14 -13.95
CA TYR A 59 4.54 23.12 -13.72
C TYR A 59 5.64 23.14 -14.79
N LEU A 60 6.90 23.14 -14.36
CA LEU A 60 8.06 23.05 -15.25
C LEU A 60 8.74 21.69 -15.16
N SER A 61 9.14 21.27 -13.96
CA SER A 61 9.93 20.06 -13.80
C SER A 61 9.83 19.47 -12.39
N TYR A 62 10.24 18.21 -12.29
CA TYR A 62 10.37 17.47 -11.04
C TYR A 62 11.80 16.93 -10.94
N GLY A 63 12.45 17.13 -9.80
CA GLY A 63 13.81 16.69 -9.57
C GLY A 63 14.14 16.57 -8.09
N GLY A 64 14.74 15.45 -7.69
CA GLY A 64 15.27 15.27 -6.33
C GLY A 64 14.23 15.34 -5.20
N GLY A 65 12.95 15.06 -5.47
CA GLY A 65 11.87 15.21 -4.49
C GLY A 65 11.19 16.57 -4.49
N ASN A 66 11.64 17.50 -5.34
CA ASN A 66 11.09 18.85 -5.44
C ASN A 66 10.35 19.08 -6.76
N LEU A 67 9.31 19.90 -6.71
CA LEU A 67 8.60 20.45 -7.87
C LEU A 67 9.09 21.85 -8.16
N LEU A 68 9.35 22.13 -9.43
CA LEU A 68 9.62 23.46 -9.93
C LEU A 68 8.37 24.01 -10.62
N LEU A 69 7.88 25.14 -10.12
CA LEU A 69 6.72 25.85 -10.62
C LEU A 69 7.10 27.27 -11.03
N GLU A 70 6.50 27.78 -12.11
CA GLU A 70 6.59 29.18 -12.54
C GLU A 70 5.32 29.91 -12.11
N GLY A 71 5.48 30.87 -11.20
CA GLY A 71 4.40 31.71 -10.71
C GLY A 71 3.88 32.68 -11.80
N PRO A 72 2.68 33.23 -11.62
CA PRO A 72 2.10 34.22 -12.55
C PRO A 72 2.92 35.53 -12.62
N ASP A 73 3.79 35.75 -11.65
CA ASP A 73 4.78 36.83 -11.54
C ASP A 73 6.12 36.52 -12.25
N LYS A 74 6.21 35.40 -12.99
CA LYS A 74 7.45 34.85 -13.57
C LYS A 74 8.52 34.49 -12.53
N SER A 75 8.13 34.33 -11.26
CA SER A 75 9.03 33.83 -10.23
C SER A 75 9.14 32.31 -10.29
N PHE A 76 10.32 31.78 -9.97
CA PHE A 76 10.49 30.34 -9.77
C PHE A 76 10.16 29.97 -8.33
N ARG A 77 9.29 28.98 -8.16
CA ARG A 77 8.86 28.46 -6.86
C ARG A 77 9.24 26.99 -6.78
N VAL A 78 9.99 26.63 -5.74
CA VAL A 78 10.40 25.24 -5.48
C VAL A 78 9.56 24.72 -4.32
N VAL A 79 8.84 23.64 -4.55
CA VAL A 79 8.02 22.96 -3.53
C VAL A 79 8.65 21.62 -3.22
N ASP A 80 9.06 21.43 -1.97
CA ASP A 80 9.60 20.16 -1.48
C ASP A 80 8.46 19.21 -1.11
N LEU A 81 8.44 18.02 -1.72
CA LEU A 81 7.42 17.01 -1.49
C LEU A 81 7.86 15.95 -0.46
N ASP A 82 9.15 15.63 -0.44
CA ASP A 82 9.68 14.46 0.27
C ASP A 82 10.56 14.84 1.46
N GLY A 83 10.91 16.12 1.63
CA GLY A 83 11.95 16.54 2.55
C GLY A 83 13.32 16.00 2.11
N LYS A 84 14.40 16.35 2.83
CA LYS A 84 15.72 15.77 2.56
C LYS A 84 15.63 14.24 2.63
N PRO A 85 15.84 13.50 1.52
CA PRO A 85 15.79 12.05 1.55
C PRO A 85 16.96 11.55 2.39
N SER A 86 16.67 10.91 3.52
CA SER A 86 17.65 10.16 4.30
C SER A 86 18.14 8.97 3.47
N ASP A 87 19.46 8.74 3.44
CA ASP A 87 20.23 7.83 2.55
C ASP A 87 19.84 6.34 2.51
N GLY A 88 18.69 5.96 3.10
CA GLY A 88 18.18 4.58 3.11
C GLY A 88 16.68 4.44 2.91
N TYR A 89 15.94 5.51 2.60
CA TYR A 89 14.49 5.44 2.42
C TYR A 89 14.11 5.18 0.95
N PRO A 90 13.10 4.32 0.70
CA PRO A 90 12.61 4.07 -0.66
C PRO A 90 12.04 5.36 -1.24
N ARG A 91 12.39 5.67 -2.50
CA ARG A 91 11.87 6.83 -3.22
C ARG A 91 10.34 6.77 -3.22
N LEU A 92 9.70 7.84 -2.74
CA LEU A 92 8.25 7.93 -2.70
C LEU A 92 7.70 8.19 -4.11
N LYS A 93 6.57 7.58 -4.44
CA LYS A 93 5.86 7.80 -5.70
C LYS A 93 4.65 8.69 -5.42
N TRP A 94 4.70 9.91 -5.96
CA TRP A 94 3.59 10.84 -5.93
C TRP A 94 2.73 10.72 -7.18
N ILE A 95 1.41 10.76 -7.00
CA ILE A 95 0.47 10.99 -8.09
C ILE A 95 -0.01 12.42 -7.93
N ILE A 96 0.44 13.28 -8.84
CA ILE A 96 0.11 14.71 -8.82
C ILE A 96 -1.04 14.96 -9.76
N LYS A 97 -2.13 15.50 -9.22
CA LYS A 97 -3.28 15.97 -9.99
C LYS A 97 -3.23 17.49 -10.06
N PHE A 98 -3.21 18.01 -11.28
CA PHE A 98 -3.41 19.43 -11.53
C PHE A 98 -4.91 19.64 -11.68
N GLU A 99 -5.53 20.29 -10.68
CA GLU A 99 -6.91 20.76 -10.81
C GLU A 99 -6.97 22.02 -11.65
#